data_AF-A0A2T7D3I7-F1
#
_entry.id   AF-A0A2T7D3I7-F1
#
_cell.length_a   1.000
_cell.length_b   1.000
_cell.length_c   1.000
_cell.angle_alpha   90.00
_cell.angle_beta   90.00
_cell.angle_gamma   90.00
#
_symmetry.space_group_name_H-M   'P 1'
#
loop_
_entity.id
_entity.type
_entity.pdbx_description
1 polymer ?
#
loop_
_entity_poly.entity_id
_entity_poly.type
_entity_poly.pdbx_seq_one_letter_code
_entity_poly.pdbx_strand_id
1 'polypeptide(L)' 'MALKPHFVKKQRSVVAILMITVWNVWNERNRRVFDNRSLQPVQVFHLIKAELLQRVAACGRPELS' A
#
# COMPACT_ATOMS: atom_id res chain seq x y z
N MET A 1 8.13 -29.09 7.13
CA MET A 1 6.86 -28.45 7.52
C MET A 1 6.49 -27.44 6.43
N ALA A 2 5.68 -27.84 5.44
CA ALA A 2 5.30 -26.95 4.35
C ALA A 2 4.18 -26.00 4.81
N LEU A 3 4.38 -24.69 4.68
CA LEU A 3 3.35 -23.69 4.98
C LEU A 3 2.17 -23.86 4.02
N LYS A 4 0.95 -23.93 4.57
CA LYS A 4 -0.28 -24.07 3.78
C LYS A 4 -0.39 -22.91 2.77
N PRO A 5 -0.71 -23.17 1.49
CA PRO A 5 -0.70 -22.16 0.42
C PRO A 5 -1.63 -20.96 0.67
N HIS A 6 -2.68 -21.15 1.47
CA HIS A 6 -3.59 -20.08 1.90
C HIS A 6 -2.90 -18.99 2.74
N PHE A 7 -2.03 -19.40 3.67
CA PHE A 7 -1.35 -18.48 4.58
C PHE A 7 -0.32 -17.62 3.85
N VAL A 8 0.39 -18.21 2.87
CA VAL A 8 1.39 -17.52 2.06
C VAL A 8 0.75 -16.44 1.19
N LYS A 9 -0.44 -16.69 0.63
CA LYS A 9 -1.20 -15.69 -0.14
C LYS A 9 -1.62 -14.50 0.73
N LYS A 10 -2.17 -14.77 1.91
CA LYS A 10 -2.56 -13.72 2.87
C LYS A 10 -1.36 -12.87 3.30
N GLN A 11 -0.23 -13.50 3.59
CA GLN A 11 1.02 -12.80 3.95
C GLN A 11 1.50 -11.90 2.81
N ARG A 12 1.49 -12.38 1.56
CA ARG A 12 1.89 -11.59 0.39
C ARG A 12 0.99 -10.36 0.19
N SER A 13 -0.32 -10.51 0.41
CA SER A 13 -1.29 -9.42 0.34
C SER A 13 -1.07 -8.37 1.44
N VAL A 14 -0.77 -8.80 2.67
CA VAL A 14 -0.45 -7.88 3.77
C VAL A 14 0.85 -7.12 3.51
N VAL A 15 1.91 -7.82 3.10
CA VAL A 15 3.19 -7.19 2.73
C VAL A 15 3.00 -6.18 1.62
N ALA A 16 2.19 -6.51 0.61
CA ALA A 16 1.85 -5.60 -0.48
C ALA A 16 1.23 -4.28 0.00
N ILE A 17 0.23 -4.36 0.89
CA ILE A 17 -0.45 -3.20 1.46
C ILE A 17 0.53 -2.36 2.27
N LEU A 18 1.34 -3.00 3.12
CA LEU A 18 2.33 -2.31 3.94
C LEU A 18 3.38 -1.58 3.10
N MET A 19 3.91 -2.22 2.05
CA MET A 19 4.90 -1.59 1.18
C MET A 19 4.34 -0.33 0.49
N ILE A 20 3.13 -0.41 -0.07
CA ILE A 20 2.48 0.75 -0.70
C ILE A 20 2.22 1.85 0.33
N THR A 21 1.78 1.47 1.53
CA THR A 21 1.47 2.43 2.61
C THR A 21 2.73 3.17 3.05
N VAL A 22 3.80 2.44 3.35
CA VAL A 22 5.09 3.03 3.78
C VAL A 22 5.67 3.93 2.70
N TRP A 23 5.57 3.52 1.43
CA TRP A 23 6.02 4.31 0.29
C TRP A 23 5.30 5.66 0.19
N ASN A 24 3.96 5.67 0.28
CA ASN A 24 3.19 6.92 0.22
C ASN A 24 3.47 7.85 1.41
N VAL A 25 3.59 7.30 2.62
CA VAL A 25 3.90 8.09 3.82
C VAL A 25 5.29 8.70 3.71
N TRP A 26 6.26 7.94 3.19
CA TRP A 26 7.60 8.46 2.91
C TRP A 26 7.57 9.60 1.89
N ASN A 27 6.84 9.44 0.79
CA ASN A 27 6.69 10.49 -0.22
C ASN A 27 6.01 11.75 0.34
N GLU A 28 4.99 11.61 1.18
CA GLU A 28 4.37 12.76 1.84
C GLU A 28 5.34 13.45 2.79
N ARG A 29 6.16 12.70 3.54
CA ARG A 29 7.22 13.28 4.37
C ARG A 29 8.21 14.07 3.51
N ASN A 30 8.66 13.51 2.39
CA ASN A 30 9.56 14.19 1.47
C ASN A 30 8.91 15.47 0.93
N ARG A 31 7.66 15.42 0.51
CA ARG A 31 6.92 16.58 0.03
C ARG A 31 6.80 17.68 1.09
N ARG A 32 6.58 17.30 2.36
CA ARG A 32 6.57 18.25 3.48
C ARG A 32 7.92 18.92 3.71
N VAL A 33 9.01 18.16 3.61
CA VAL A 33 10.36 18.65 3.88
C VAL A 33 10.93 19.45 2.72
N PHE A 34 10.77 18.98 1.49
CA PHE A 34 11.42 19.55 0.31
C PHE A 34 10.55 20.58 -0.42
N ASP A 35 9.23 20.38 -0.47
CA ASP A 35 8.32 21.29 -1.18
C ASP A 35 7.60 22.26 -0.24
N ASN A 36 7.80 22.12 1.07
CA ASN A 36 7.07 22.84 2.12
C ASN A 36 5.54 22.75 1.95
N ARG A 37 5.05 21.65 1.39
CA ARG A 37 3.63 21.37 1.13
C ARG A 37 3.18 20.15 1.91
N SER A 38 2.00 20.24 2.53
CA SER A 38 1.41 19.13 3.30
C SER A 38 0.02 18.79 2.76
N LEU A 39 -0.29 17.50 2.79
CA LEU A 39 -1.60 16.94 2.50
C LEU A 39 -2.20 16.59 3.85
N GLN A 40 -3.51 16.73 3.93
CA GLN A 40 -4.24 16.20 5.06
C GLN A 40 -4.10 14.67 5.09
N PRO A 41 -4.09 14.05 6.28
CA PRO A 41 -3.99 12.59 6.40
C PRO A 41 -5.02 11.83 5.55
N VAL A 42 -6.24 12.38 5.42
CA VAL A 42 -7.29 11.80 4.57
C VAL A 42 -6.92 11.80 3.08
N GLN A 43 -6.20 12.81 2.60
CA GLN A 43 -5.75 12.89 1.21
C GLN A 43 -4.63 11.88 0.96
N VAL A 44 -3.69 11.73 1.91
CA VAL A 44 -2.64 10.70 1.84
C VAL A 44 -3.26 9.29 1.84
N PHE A 45 -4.29 9.08 2.67
CA PHE A 45 -5.05 7.82 2.67
C PHE A 45 -5.72 7.54 1.32
N HIS A 46 -6.31 8.57 0.69
CA HIS A 46 -6.88 8.41 -0.65
C HIS A 46 -5.83 8.05 -1.70
N LEU A 47 -4.61 8.59 -1.62
CA LEU A 47 -3.49 8.22 -2.50
C LEU A 47 -3.10 6.75 -2.32
N ILE A 48 -2.92 6.30 -1.07
CA ILE A 48 -2.64 4.90 -0.75
C ILE A 48 -3.72 3.98 -1.31
N LYS A 49 -4.99 4.34 -1.12
CA LYS A 49 -6.13 3.56 -1.64
C LYS A 49 -6.11 3.52 -3.17
N ALA A 50 -5.85 4.64 -3.84
CA ALA A 50 -5.78 4.70 -5.29
C ALA A 50 -4.66 3.81 -5.84
N GLU A 51 -3.46 3.86 -5.24
CA GLU A 51 -2.32 3.05 -5.66
C GLU A 51 -2.54 1.55 -5.39
N LEU A 52 -3.19 1.21 -4.29
CA LEU A 52 -3.60 -0.17 -4.01
C LEU A 52 -4.60 -0.67 -5.06
N LEU A 53 -5.61 0.15 -5.43
CA LEU A 53 -6.56 -0.19 -6.48
C LEU A 53 -5.89 -0.35 -7.84
N GLN A 54 -4.93 0.51 -8.17
CA GLN A 54 -4.11 0.37 -9.39
C GLN A 54 -3.36 -0.95 -9.40
N ARG A 55 -2.75 -1.34 -8.28
CA ARG A 55 -2.09 -2.65 -8.16
C ARG A 55 -3.06 -3.81 -8.34
N VAL A 56 -4.27 -3.72 -7.79
CA VAL A 56 -5.33 -4.73 -8.01
C VAL A 56 -5.72 -4.81 -9.48
N ALA A 57 -5.87 -3.68 -10.16
CA ALA A 57 -6.21 -3.64 -11.58
C ALA A 57 -5.10 -4.25 -12.45
N ALA A 58 -3.83 -3.99 -12.13
CA ALA A 58 -2.68 -4.48 -12.90
C ALA A 58 -2.32 -5.95 -12.62
N CYS A 59 -2.40 -6.39 -11.36
CA CYS A 59 -1.93 -7.70 -10.92
C CYS A 59 -3.03 -8.68 -10.49
N GLY A 60 -4.29 -8.26 -10.54
CA GLY A 60 -5.42 -9.01 -9.98
C GLY A 60 -5.62 -8.77 -8.48
N ARG A 61 -6.80 -9.15 -7.97
CA ARG A 61 -7.16 -8.95 -6.55
C ARG A 61 -6.29 -9.83 -5.65
N PRO A 62 -5.67 -9.28 -4.59
CA PRO A 62 -5.14 -10.10 -3.53
C PRO A 62 -6.31 -10.87 -2.90
N GLU A 63 -6.34 -12.19 -3.11
CA GLU A 63 -7.32 -13.08 -2.50
C GLU A 63 -7.14 -13.02 -0.97
N LEU A 64 -7.95 -12.20 -0.31
CA LEU A 64 -8.09 -12.13 1.15
C LEU A 64 -9.28 -13.02 1.53
N SER A 65 -9.11 -14.34 1.42
CA SER A 65 -10.06 -15.30 2.02
C SER A 65 -9.75 -15.53 3.50
#